data_AF-A0A1F6JRP1-F1
#
_entry.id   AF-A0A1F6JRP1-F1
#
_cell.length_a   1.000
_cell.length_b   1.000
_cell.length_c   1.000
_cell.angle_alpha   90.00
_cell.angle_beta   90.00
_cell.angle_gamma   90.00
#
_symmetry.space_group_name_H-M   'P 1'
#
loop_
_entity.id
_entity.type
_entity.pdbx_description
1 polymer ?
#
loop_
_entity_poly.entity_id
_entity_poly.type
_entity_poly.pdbx_seq_one_letter_code
_entity_poly.pdbx_strand_id
1 'polypeptide(L)'
;MVIGRKNLVMLVFLLSLLVFIFQFKEIATSQTETSTPTPTPTPTPSQDNSQAVRDLQNQINDLQNKITDLQKQGKTLSSQIAVMDSQIKLTQLRIDSTKQRITDITLDIDTANKKISTLQNSLVKLTGVLINRIVATYEVGAVQPFHILLSSNNVSNFFSRLNYLKIAQEHDKRLIYDTTQAKNDYANQKSIFEDKKRQVEALKAKLEAYTTELDQEKKDKQALLAITQNSESIYQQRLAAALAEQRAIQQIGAGGGNVISVGQVKEGDVIAYVISGRSSCSSGTHLHFEVRKDGGLQDPSQFLSNKSVTFENSPDGSFSFGGSWSWPISDPIYIEQGYGMTYWARIGWYGGGPHTGVDMYSSSSLAVRAVKDGELFRGSIACGGGSLLFARVDQSDGIQTFYLHALP
;
A
#
# COMPACT_ATOMS: atom_id res chain seq x y z
N MET A 1 -15.95 -34.77 -41.15
CA MET A 1 -16.99 -35.75 -40.75
C MET A 1 -16.52 -36.47 -39.50
N VAL A 2 -17.21 -36.22 -38.37
CA VAL A 2 -17.49 -37.14 -37.23
C VAL A 2 -16.28 -37.63 -36.40
N ILE A 3 -15.92 -36.95 -35.29
CA ILE A 3 -16.39 -37.11 -33.88
C ILE A 3 -15.54 -38.13 -33.07
N GLY A 4 -14.95 -37.65 -31.97
CA GLY A 4 -14.20 -38.46 -31.00
C GLY A 4 -15.06 -39.02 -29.86
N ARG A 5 -14.42 -39.78 -28.96
CA ARG A 5 -14.90 -40.08 -27.59
C ARG A 5 -13.76 -40.61 -26.71
N LYS A 6 -13.20 -39.71 -25.90
CA LYS A 6 -12.69 -40.01 -24.56
C LYS A 6 -13.92 -40.33 -23.67
N ASN A 7 -13.75 -41.20 -22.66
CA ASN A 7 -14.72 -41.67 -21.64
C ASN A 7 -15.28 -43.09 -21.86
N LEU A 8 -14.49 -44.13 -21.55
CA LEU A 8 -14.98 -45.52 -21.43
C LEU A 8 -14.15 -46.41 -20.47
N VAL A 9 -13.63 -45.89 -19.35
CA VAL A 9 -13.07 -46.76 -18.27
C VAL A 9 -13.57 -46.34 -16.88
N MET A 10 -14.58 -45.47 -16.83
CA MET A 10 -15.36 -45.17 -15.62
C MET A 10 -16.71 -45.89 -15.71
N LEU A 11 -16.74 -47.23 -15.84
CA LEU A 11 -17.98 -48.03 -15.72
C LEU A 11 -17.74 -49.55 -15.65
N VAL A 12 -17.10 -50.03 -14.58
CA VAL A 12 -17.32 -51.40 -14.06
C VAL A 12 -17.52 -51.22 -12.55
N PHE A 13 -18.71 -50.75 -12.14
CA PHE A 13 -19.74 -51.56 -11.46
C PHE A 13 -19.21 -52.17 -10.15
N LEU A 14 -19.49 -51.67 -8.94
CA LEU A 14 -20.78 -51.24 -8.38
C LEU A 14 -21.86 -52.32 -8.50
N LEU A 15 -21.60 -53.50 -7.89
CA LEU A 15 -22.62 -54.49 -7.54
C LEU A 15 -22.10 -55.52 -6.52
N SER A 16 -22.11 -55.16 -5.23
CA SER A 16 -22.41 -56.09 -4.11
C SER A 16 -22.57 -55.29 -2.81
N LEU A 17 -23.73 -54.64 -2.66
CA LEU A 17 -24.22 -54.15 -1.37
C LEU A 17 -25.29 -55.15 -0.86
N LEU A 18 -25.33 -55.37 0.47
CA LEU A 18 -26.31 -56.14 1.28
C LEU A 18 -26.14 -57.68 1.18
N VAL A 19 -25.86 -58.45 2.23
CA VAL A 19 -26.47 -58.55 3.56
C VAL A 19 -25.54 -59.39 4.47
N PHE A 20 -25.14 -58.88 5.64
CA PHE A 20 -25.08 -59.69 6.87
C PHE A 20 -25.07 -58.75 8.08
N ILE A 21 -26.28 -58.42 8.54
CA ILE A 21 -26.47 -57.96 9.92
C ILE A 21 -26.40 -59.22 10.76
N PHE A 22 -25.31 -59.40 11.50
CA PHE A 22 -25.33 -60.20 12.72
C PHE A 22 -24.74 -59.38 13.86
N GLN A 23 -25.61 -59.16 14.84
CA GLN A 23 -25.30 -58.72 16.19
C GLN A 23 -24.23 -59.63 16.79
N PHE A 24 -23.10 -59.07 17.21
CA PHE A 24 -22.28 -59.67 18.26
C PHE A 24 -21.99 -58.63 19.34
N LYS A 25 -22.42 -59.00 20.54
CA LYS A 25 -22.24 -58.35 21.83
C LYS A 25 -20.78 -57.99 22.12
N GLU A 26 -20.63 -56.97 22.96
CA GLU A 26 -19.42 -56.63 23.71
C GLU A 26 -18.65 -57.87 24.17
N ILE A 27 -17.39 -57.93 23.77
CA ILE A 27 -16.35 -58.62 24.53
C ILE A 27 -15.28 -57.56 24.80
N ALA A 28 -15.31 -57.04 26.03
CA ALA A 28 -14.24 -56.23 26.58
C ALA A 28 -12.97 -57.09 26.67
N THR A 29 -11.90 -56.69 25.99
CA THR A 29 -10.53 -56.97 26.43
C THR A 29 -9.51 -56.03 25.79
N SER A 30 -8.79 -55.36 26.70
CA SER A 30 -7.43 -54.83 26.64
C SER A 30 -7.13 -53.63 25.73
N GLN A 31 -6.87 -52.50 26.41
CA GLN A 31 -6.32 -51.26 25.87
C GLN A 31 -5.01 -51.53 25.13
N THR A 32 -5.02 -51.28 23.82
CA THR A 32 -3.81 -50.85 23.10
C THR A 32 -3.98 -49.36 22.85
N GLU A 33 -3.10 -48.56 23.46
CA GLU A 33 -3.05 -47.11 23.29
C GLU A 33 -2.86 -46.77 21.81
N THR A 34 -3.97 -46.49 21.14
CA THR A 34 -3.98 -45.84 19.84
C THR A 34 -3.79 -44.36 20.13
N SER A 35 -2.57 -43.87 19.93
CA SER A 35 -2.25 -42.45 19.99
C SER A 35 -3.12 -41.71 18.97
N THR A 36 -4.18 -41.07 19.46
CA THR A 36 -4.98 -40.11 18.71
C THR A 36 -4.08 -38.99 18.17
N PRO A 37 -4.33 -38.49 16.95
CA PRO A 37 -3.54 -37.44 16.35
C PRO A 37 -3.68 -36.15 17.18
N THR A 38 -2.55 -35.64 17.66
CA THR A 38 -2.47 -34.24 18.08
C THR A 38 -2.75 -33.39 16.84
N PRO A 39 -3.76 -32.50 16.84
CA PRO A 39 -3.99 -31.59 15.73
C PRO A 39 -2.72 -30.76 15.51
N THR A 40 -2.12 -30.88 14.33
CA THR A 40 -1.07 -29.97 13.87
C THR A 40 -1.66 -28.56 13.88
N PRO A 41 -1.06 -27.60 14.59
CA PRO A 41 -1.60 -26.26 14.66
C PRO A 41 -1.70 -25.66 13.26
N THR A 42 -2.93 -25.24 12.89
CA THR A 42 -3.21 -24.28 11.82
C THR A 42 -2.20 -23.13 11.89
N PRO A 43 -1.70 -22.58 10.77
CA PRO A 43 -0.77 -21.47 10.80
C PRO A 43 -1.42 -20.28 11.52
N THR A 44 -1.09 -20.14 12.80
CA THR A 44 -1.33 -18.92 13.56
C THR A 44 -0.58 -17.81 12.81
N PRO A 45 -1.23 -16.68 12.51
CA PRO A 45 -0.51 -15.50 12.06
C PRO A 45 0.64 -15.27 13.04
N SER A 46 1.87 -15.15 12.55
CA SER A 46 3.02 -14.80 13.37
C SER A 46 2.73 -13.49 14.10
N GLN A 47 2.19 -13.57 15.32
CA GLN A 47 2.13 -12.43 16.22
C GLN A 47 3.57 -12.09 16.57
N ASP A 48 4.00 -10.94 16.05
CA ASP A 48 5.27 -10.26 16.34
C ASP A 48 5.51 -10.22 17.84
N ASN A 49 6.33 -11.15 18.35
CA ASN A 49 6.45 -11.45 19.77
C ASN A 49 7.79 -11.04 20.38
N SER A 50 8.67 -10.36 19.63
CA SER A 50 9.90 -9.84 20.22
C SER A 50 9.59 -8.67 21.16
N GLN A 51 10.21 -8.68 22.33
CA GLN A 51 10.03 -7.63 23.33
C GLN A 51 10.39 -6.25 22.75
N ALA A 52 11.44 -6.19 21.93
CA ALA A 52 11.86 -4.98 21.24
C ALA A 52 10.77 -4.38 20.34
N VAL A 53 10.06 -5.20 19.54
CA VAL A 53 8.96 -4.73 18.69
C VAL A 53 7.78 -4.23 19.53
N ARG A 54 7.47 -4.90 20.65
CA ARG A 54 6.42 -4.46 21.58
C ARG A 54 6.74 -3.11 22.23
N ASP A 55 7.96 -2.92 22.69
CA ASP A 55 8.39 -1.68 23.34
C ASP A 55 8.37 -0.51 22.34
N LEU A 56 8.80 -0.73 21.09
CA LEU A 56 8.71 0.25 20.01
C LEU A 56 7.25 0.58 19.67
N GLN A 57 6.35 -0.42 19.67
CA GLN A 57 4.94 -0.20 19.39
C GLN A 57 4.25 0.64 20.48
N ASN A 58 4.62 0.45 21.74
CA ASN A 58 4.11 1.28 22.84
C ASN A 58 4.57 2.74 22.67
N GLN A 59 5.85 2.97 22.37
CA GLN A 59 6.38 4.31 22.11
C GLN A 59 5.69 4.98 20.91
N ILE A 60 5.40 4.21 19.85
CA ILE A 60 4.63 4.67 18.69
C ILE A 60 3.25 5.16 19.13
N ASN A 61 2.53 4.35 19.92
CA ASN A 61 1.17 4.68 20.38
C ASN A 61 1.17 5.93 21.28
N ASP A 62 2.10 6.02 22.22
CA ASP A 62 2.24 7.17 23.11
C ASP A 62 2.54 8.45 22.33
N LEU A 63 3.41 8.36 21.33
CA LEU A 63 3.78 9.50 20.50
C LEU A 63 2.64 9.93 19.56
N GLN A 64 1.84 8.99 19.06
CA GLN A 64 0.62 9.29 18.31
C GLN A 64 -0.40 10.06 19.16
N ASN A 65 -0.59 9.66 20.42
CA ASN A 65 -1.44 10.39 21.35
C ASN A 65 -0.90 11.81 21.62
N LYS A 66 0.42 11.93 21.84
CA LYS A 66 1.08 13.22 22.04
C LYS A 66 0.92 14.16 20.84
N ILE A 67 1.06 13.66 19.60
CA ILE A 67 0.82 14.44 18.38
C ILE A 67 -0.61 14.98 18.37
N THR A 68 -1.59 14.12 18.69
CA THR A 68 -3.00 14.51 18.75
C THR A 68 -3.25 15.63 19.75
N ASP A 69 -2.59 15.59 20.91
CA ASP A 69 -2.72 16.64 21.92
C ASP A 69 -1.99 17.93 21.55
N LEU A 70 -0.81 17.83 20.94
CA LEU A 70 -0.08 18.99 20.41
C LEU A 70 -0.87 19.71 19.30
N GLN A 71 -1.57 18.95 18.45
CA GLN A 71 -2.42 19.51 17.40
C GLN A 71 -3.63 20.29 17.93
N LYS A 72 -4.06 20.04 19.18
CA LYS A 72 -5.12 20.82 19.86
C LYS A 72 -4.60 22.13 20.45
N GLN A 73 -3.29 22.31 20.57
CA GLN A 73 -2.70 23.54 21.11
C GLN A 73 -2.82 24.69 20.10
N GLY A 74 -2.66 25.93 20.56
CA GLY A 74 -2.77 27.11 19.70
C GLY A 74 -1.76 27.08 18.55
N LYS A 75 -2.18 27.48 17.34
CA LYS A 75 -1.36 27.49 16.11
C LYS A 75 -0.22 28.51 16.20
N THR A 76 0.83 28.17 16.92
CA THR A 76 2.08 28.94 17.06
C THR A 76 3.22 28.24 16.33
N LEU A 77 4.30 28.96 16.01
CA LEU A 77 5.49 28.37 15.42
C LEU A 77 6.05 27.26 16.31
N SER A 78 6.11 27.51 17.62
CA SER A 78 6.58 26.53 18.62
C SER A 78 5.73 25.25 18.61
N SER A 79 4.39 25.38 18.61
CA SER A 79 3.49 24.22 18.55
C SER A 79 3.66 23.44 17.23
N GLN A 80 3.83 24.13 16.11
CA GLN A 80 4.00 23.49 14.80
C GLN A 80 5.32 22.73 14.73
N ILE A 81 6.40 23.31 15.24
CA ILE A 81 7.70 22.64 15.37
C ILE A 81 7.59 21.41 16.27
N ALA A 82 6.89 21.51 17.41
CA ALA A 82 6.71 20.39 18.33
C ALA A 82 5.92 19.23 17.69
N VAL A 83 4.91 19.53 16.87
CA VAL A 83 4.19 18.54 16.06
C VAL A 83 5.13 17.88 15.06
N MET A 84 5.88 18.66 14.27
CA MET A 84 6.84 18.14 13.29
C MET A 84 7.93 17.28 13.93
N ASP A 85 8.49 17.70 15.07
CA ASP A 85 9.48 16.92 15.81
C ASP A 85 8.93 15.59 16.33
N SER A 86 7.67 15.60 16.77
CA SER A 86 6.99 14.38 17.21
C SER A 86 6.68 13.45 16.03
N GLN A 87 6.32 13.98 14.86
CA GLN A 87 6.13 13.22 13.63
C GLN A 87 7.44 12.58 13.13
N ILE A 88 8.52 13.36 13.05
CA ILE A 88 9.87 12.86 12.71
C ILE A 88 10.28 11.72 13.65
N LYS A 89 10.05 11.89 14.96
CA LYS A 89 10.37 10.84 15.94
C LYS A 89 9.48 9.60 15.78
N LEU A 90 8.20 9.77 15.44
CA LEU A 90 7.26 8.69 15.18
C LEU A 90 7.70 7.87 13.96
N THR A 91 8.04 8.55 12.86
CA THR A 91 8.51 7.90 11.63
C THR A 91 9.84 7.18 11.87
N GLN A 92 10.76 7.76 12.65
CA GLN A 92 11.98 7.07 13.07
C GLN A 92 11.71 5.79 13.87
N LEU A 93 10.76 5.82 14.82
CA LEU A 93 10.37 4.63 15.58
C LEU A 93 9.71 3.56 14.70
N ARG A 94 8.93 3.96 13.70
CA ARG A 94 8.35 3.05 12.70
C ARG A 94 9.43 2.38 11.84
N ILE A 95 10.45 3.13 11.44
CA ILE A 95 11.64 2.60 10.74
C ILE A 95 12.34 1.57 11.62
N ASP A 96 12.62 1.91 12.87
CA ASP A 96 13.33 1.04 13.81
C ASP A 96 12.53 -0.25 14.08
N SER A 97 11.22 -0.13 14.28
CA SER A 97 10.31 -1.28 14.44
C SER A 97 10.29 -2.17 13.20
N THR A 98 10.21 -1.57 12.01
CA THR A 98 10.21 -2.31 10.73
C THR A 98 11.53 -3.04 10.51
N LYS A 99 12.67 -2.42 10.82
CA LYS A 99 14.01 -3.06 10.75
C LYS A 99 14.12 -4.23 11.72
N GLN A 100 13.60 -4.08 12.94
CA GLN A 100 13.60 -5.17 13.91
C GLN A 100 12.75 -6.35 13.42
N ARG A 101 11.55 -6.10 12.89
CA ARG A 101 10.69 -7.14 12.31
C ARG A 101 11.34 -7.86 11.13
N ILE A 102 12.02 -7.13 10.25
CA ILE A 102 12.79 -7.74 9.16
C ILE A 102 13.88 -8.66 9.72
N THR A 103 14.58 -8.23 10.76
CA THR A 103 15.63 -9.02 11.43
C THR A 103 15.05 -10.29 12.04
N ASP A 104 13.96 -10.17 12.81
CA ASP A 104 13.27 -11.29 13.46
C ASP A 104 12.78 -12.31 12.42
N ILE A 105 12.11 -11.85 11.36
CA ILE A 105 11.60 -12.74 10.29
C ILE A 105 12.75 -13.38 9.50
N THR A 106 13.89 -12.70 9.34
CA THR A 106 15.07 -13.26 8.66
C THR A 106 15.68 -14.42 9.45
N LEU A 107 15.81 -14.29 10.77
CA LEU A 107 16.25 -15.39 11.65
C LEU A 107 15.31 -16.59 11.59
N ASP A 108 14.03 -16.32 11.49
CA ASP A 108 12.97 -17.30 11.32
C ASP A 108 13.03 -18.02 9.96
N ILE A 109 13.35 -17.30 8.89
CA ILE A 109 13.61 -17.83 7.55
C ILE A 109 14.82 -18.76 7.57
N ASP A 110 15.91 -18.35 8.23
CA ASP A 110 17.12 -19.19 8.36
C ASP A 110 16.83 -20.49 9.11
N THR A 111 16.03 -20.41 10.16
CA THR A 111 15.58 -21.58 10.93
C THR A 111 14.68 -22.50 10.09
N ALA A 112 13.74 -21.93 9.34
CA ALA A 112 12.89 -22.69 8.42
C ALA A 112 13.71 -23.36 7.32
N ASN A 113 14.71 -22.67 6.75
CA ASN A 113 15.58 -23.20 5.71
C ASN A 113 16.39 -24.42 6.19
N LYS A 114 16.94 -24.36 7.41
CA LYS A 114 17.61 -25.51 8.04
C LYS A 114 16.67 -26.72 8.19
N LYS A 115 15.44 -26.49 8.69
CA LYS A 115 14.42 -27.55 8.82
C LYS A 115 14.02 -28.14 7.47
N ILE A 116 13.81 -27.31 6.46
CA ILE A 116 13.49 -27.74 5.08
C ILE A 116 14.61 -28.63 4.53
N SER A 117 15.88 -28.25 4.72
CA SER A 117 17.02 -29.05 4.28
C SER A 117 17.06 -30.43 4.95
N THR A 118 16.83 -30.50 6.27
CA THR A 118 16.73 -31.77 6.99
C THR A 118 15.57 -32.64 6.49
N LEU A 119 14.37 -32.06 6.33
CA LEU A 119 13.18 -32.76 5.83
C LEU A 119 13.38 -33.25 4.40
N GLN A 120 14.01 -32.45 3.54
CA GLN A 120 14.34 -32.84 2.17
C GLN A 120 15.25 -34.06 2.14
N ASN A 121 16.31 -34.07 2.96
CA ASN A 121 17.22 -35.21 3.04
C ASN A 121 16.52 -36.48 3.55
N SER A 122 15.66 -36.36 4.58
CA SER A 122 14.88 -37.48 5.09
C SER A 122 13.90 -38.00 4.03
N LEU A 123 13.21 -37.11 3.33
CA LEU A 123 12.27 -37.48 2.28
C LEU A 123 12.97 -38.21 1.12
N VAL A 124 14.15 -37.73 0.70
CA VAL A 124 14.96 -38.41 -0.33
C VAL A 124 15.35 -39.82 0.12
N LYS A 125 15.83 -39.99 1.36
CA LYS A 125 16.20 -41.30 1.90
C LYS A 125 15.00 -42.25 1.98
N LEU A 126 13.88 -41.81 2.57
CA LEU A 126 12.66 -42.61 2.71
C LEU A 126 12.08 -43.01 1.35
N THR A 127 12.03 -42.08 0.41
CA THR A 127 11.56 -42.33 -0.96
C THR A 127 12.46 -43.34 -1.67
N GLY A 128 13.79 -43.26 -1.51
CA GLY A 128 14.73 -44.23 -2.08
C GLY A 128 14.53 -45.64 -1.54
N VAL A 129 14.37 -45.79 -0.22
CA VAL A 129 14.07 -47.09 0.40
C VAL A 129 12.72 -47.63 -0.08
N LEU A 130 11.70 -46.77 -0.16
CA LEU A 130 10.36 -47.15 -0.60
C LEU A 130 10.36 -47.62 -2.06
N ILE A 131 11.05 -46.93 -2.96
CA ILE A 131 11.19 -47.34 -4.36
C ILE A 131 11.86 -48.70 -4.46
N ASN A 132 13.01 -48.90 -3.77
CA ASN A 132 13.70 -50.18 -3.77
C ASN A 132 12.81 -51.32 -3.27
N ARG A 133 11.99 -51.03 -2.25
CA ARG A 133 11.05 -52.01 -1.69
C ARG A 133 9.91 -52.35 -2.66
N ILE A 134 9.37 -51.36 -3.38
CA ILE A 134 8.36 -51.54 -4.42
C ILE A 134 8.93 -52.41 -5.55
N VAL A 135 10.15 -52.13 -6.02
CA VAL A 135 10.82 -52.90 -7.07
C VAL A 135 11.04 -54.35 -6.63
N ALA A 136 11.61 -54.57 -5.44
CA ALA A 136 11.83 -55.92 -4.92
C ALA A 136 10.52 -56.72 -4.78
N THR A 137 9.44 -56.06 -4.35
CA THR A 137 8.11 -56.69 -4.25
C THR A 137 7.56 -57.03 -5.63
N TYR A 138 7.80 -56.18 -6.64
CA TYR A 138 7.41 -56.42 -8.03
C TYR A 138 8.20 -57.57 -8.68
N GLU A 139 9.52 -57.61 -8.49
CA GLU A 139 10.41 -58.67 -9.02
C GLU A 139 10.08 -60.06 -8.45
N VAL A 140 9.71 -60.12 -7.17
CA VAL A 140 9.24 -61.35 -6.51
C VAL A 140 7.85 -61.76 -7.05
N GLY A 141 7.10 -60.84 -7.65
CA GLY A 141 5.75 -61.06 -8.17
C GLY A 141 4.69 -61.16 -7.07
N ALA A 142 3.42 -61.22 -7.48
CA ALA A 142 2.30 -61.49 -6.55
C ALA A 142 2.33 -62.96 -6.12
N VAL A 143 3.26 -63.33 -5.24
CA VAL A 143 3.29 -64.67 -4.65
C VAL A 143 2.08 -64.81 -3.76
N GLN A 144 1.08 -65.53 -4.24
CA GLN A 144 -0.11 -65.80 -3.46
C GLN A 144 0.29 -66.62 -2.23
N PRO A 145 -0.25 -66.35 -1.02
CA PRO A 145 0.12 -67.05 0.22
C PRO A 145 0.07 -68.59 0.11
N PHE A 146 -0.77 -69.13 -0.78
CA PHE A 146 -0.86 -70.57 -1.05
C PHE A 146 0.35 -71.16 -1.82
N HIS A 147 1.10 -70.38 -2.60
CA HIS A 147 2.37 -70.84 -3.22
C HIS A 147 3.50 -70.99 -2.20
N ILE A 148 3.48 -70.18 -1.13
CA ILE A 148 4.44 -70.29 0.00
C ILE A 148 4.17 -71.57 0.81
N LEU A 149 2.91 -71.99 0.89
CA LEU A 149 2.50 -73.28 1.48
C LEU A 149 3.05 -74.46 0.68
N LEU A 150 2.85 -74.48 -0.64
CA LEU A 150 3.26 -75.59 -1.53
C LEU A 150 4.78 -75.76 -1.72
N SER A 151 5.57 -74.74 -1.35
CA SER A 151 7.03 -74.72 -1.47
C SER A 151 7.77 -74.84 -0.12
N SER A 152 7.06 -75.19 0.95
CA SER A 152 7.62 -75.29 2.31
C SER A 152 7.89 -76.75 2.70
N ASN A 153 9.08 -77.01 3.28
CA ASN A 153 9.55 -78.36 3.59
C ASN A 153 8.91 -78.96 4.87
N ASN A 154 8.25 -78.15 5.71
CA ASN A 154 7.47 -78.57 6.88
C ASN A 154 6.58 -77.43 7.45
N VAL A 155 5.63 -77.78 8.33
CA VAL A 155 4.66 -76.86 8.94
C VAL A 155 5.33 -75.72 9.74
N SER A 156 6.43 -75.99 10.44
CA SER A 156 7.17 -74.97 11.20
C SER A 156 7.78 -73.91 10.28
N ASN A 157 8.40 -74.33 9.17
CA ASN A 157 8.98 -73.45 8.16
C ASN A 157 7.92 -72.55 7.50
N PHE A 158 6.72 -73.08 7.26
CA PHE A 158 5.59 -72.30 6.77
C PHE A 158 5.18 -71.18 7.73
N PHE A 159 4.98 -71.48 9.02
CA PHE A 159 4.62 -70.47 10.02
C PHE A 159 5.70 -69.40 10.22
N SER A 160 6.99 -69.78 10.18
CA SER A 160 8.09 -68.81 10.22
C SER A 160 8.06 -67.87 9.00
N ARG A 161 7.88 -68.41 7.79
CA ARG A 161 7.78 -67.60 6.54
C ARG A 161 6.58 -66.66 6.55
N LEU A 162 5.42 -67.13 7.04
CA LEU A 162 4.24 -66.28 7.21
C LEU A 162 4.49 -65.16 8.22
N ASN A 163 5.15 -65.45 9.34
CA ASN A 163 5.50 -64.43 10.34
C ASN A 163 6.45 -63.38 9.75
N TYR A 164 7.48 -63.81 9.01
CA TYR A 164 8.39 -62.87 8.33
C TYR A 164 7.68 -62.01 7.28
N LEU A 165 6.74 -62.59 6.52
CA LEU A 165 5.94 -61.84 5.57
C LEU A 165 5.08 -60.78 6.27
N LYS A 166 4.45 -61.13 7.40
CA LYS A 166 3.66 -60.21 8.20
C LYS A 166 4.52 -59.03 8.72
N ILE A 167 5.69 -59.33 9.27
CA ILE A 167 6.64 -58.30 9.74
C ILE A 167 7.06 -57.38 8.59
N ALA A 168 7.36 -57.94 7.42
CA ALA A 168 7.73 -57.15 6.24
C ALA A 168 6.58 -56.24 5.76
N GLN A 169 5.34 -56.74 5.74
CA GLN A 169 4.17 -55.94 5.40
C GLN A 169 3.92 -54.80 6.40
N GLU A 170 4.10 -55.04 7.69
CA GLU A 170 3.99 -54.02 8.73
C GLU A 170 5.06 -52.93 8.56
N HIS A 171 6.30 -53.32 8.25
CA HIS A 171 7.37 -52.39 7.96
C HIS A 171 7.10 -51.56 6.69
N ASP A 172 6.58 -52.18 5.63
CA ASP A 172 6.24 -51.49 4.38
C ASP A 172 5.12 -50.46 4.57
N LYS A 173 4.09 -50.80 5.34
CA LYS A 173 3.02 -49.87 5.73
C LYS A 173 3.58 -48.69 6.50
N ARG A 174 4.49 -48.94 7.45
CA ARG A 174 5.15 -47.89 8.23
C ARG A 174 6.00 -46.98 7.32
N LEU A 175 6.78 -47.55 6.41
CA LEU A 175 7.60 -46.78 5.47
C LEU A 175 6.76 -45.86 4.58
N ILE A 176 5.63 -46.35 4.05
CA ILE A 176 4.69 -45.53 3.26
C ILE A 176 4.12 -44.39 4.12
N TYR A 177 3.72 -44.69 5.36
CA TYR A 177 3.21 -43.70 6.29
C TYR A 177 4.26 -42.61 6.58
N ASP A 178 5.48 -43.00 6.99
CA ASP A 178 6.57 -42.09 7.33
C ASP A 178 6.97 -41.22 6.13
N THR A 179 7.02 -41.81 4.92
CA THR A 179 7.30 -41.06 3.68
C THR A 179 6.21 -40.02 3.39
N THR A 180 4.94 -40.38 3.59
CA THR A 180 3.80 -39.48 3.39
C THR A 180 3.84 -38.32 4.38
N GLN A 181 4.12 -38.60 5.66
CA GLN A 181 4.26 -37.57 6.69
C GLN A 181 5.43 -36.62 6.36
N ALA A 182 6.61 -37.15 6.04
CA ALA A 182 7.77 -36.35 5.66
C ALA A 182 7.50 -35.43 4.46
N LYS A 183 6.73 -35.91 3.46
CA LYS A 183 6.30 -35.11 2.30
C LYS A 183 5.40 -33.95 2.72
N ASN A 184 4.41 -34.22 3.57
CA ASN A 184 3.47 -33.20 4.04
C ASN A 184 4.18 -32.14 4.89
N ASP A 185 5.07 -32.56 5.79
CA ASP A 185 5.87 -31.65 6.61
C ASP A 185 6.78 -30.77 5.77
N TYR A 186 7.46 -31.35 4.77
CA TYR A 186 8.27 -30.59 3.83
C TYR A 186 7.44 -29.53 3.09
N ALA A 187 6.27 -29.91 2.54
CA ALA A 187 5.39 -29.00 1.82
C ALA A 187 4.90 -27.85 2.71
N ASN A 188 4.50 -28.16 3.95
CA ASN A 188 4.06 -27.17 4.93
C ASN A 188 5.18 -26.18 5.29
N GLN A 189 6.38 -26.68 5.62
CA GLN A 189 7.52 -25.82 5.94
C GLN A 189 7.95 -24.96 4.75
N LYS A 190 7.93 -25.52 3.54
CA LYS A 190 8.20 -24.76 2.32
C LYS A 190 7.19 -23.64 2.11
N SER A 191 5.89 -23.89 2.36
CA SER A 191 4.85 -22.85 2.30
C SER A 191 5.10 -21.72 3.31
N ILE A 192 5.41 -22.05 4.56
CA ILE A 192 5.73 -21.07 5.61
C ILE A 192 6.95 -20.23 5.22
N PHE A 193 8.00 -20.85 4.67
CA PHE A 193 9.19 -20.17 4.22
C PHE A 193 8.91 -19.16 3.11
N GLU A 194 8.15 -19.55 2.08
CA GLU A 194 7.79 -18.62 0.99
C GLU A 194 6.89 -17.48 1.48
N ASP A 195 6.02 -17.73 2.47
CA ASP A 195 5.21 -16.67 3.08
C ASP A 195 6.05 -15.65 3.85
N LYS A 196 6.98 -16.12 4.70
CA LYS A 196 7.90 -15.23 5.43
C LYS A 196 8.75 -14.39 4.48
N LYS A 197 9.20 -14.95 3.34
CA LYS A 197 9.90 -14.17 2.31
C LYS A 197 9.04 -13.05 1.73
N ARG A 198 7.76 -13.33 1.43
CA ARG A 198 6.82 -12.28 0.98
C ARG A 198 6.63 -11.20 2.03
N GLN A 199 6.54 -11.57 3.31
CA GLN A 199 6.43 -10.61 4.41
C GLN A 199 7.66 -9.69 4.49
N VAL A 200 8.88 -10.23 4.32
CA VAL A 200 10.11 -9.42 4.28
C VAL A 200 10.08 -8.42 3.14
N GLU A 201 9.70 -8.82 1.93
CA GLU A 201 9.63 -7.90 0.79
C GLU A 201 8.58 -6.79 1.01
N ALA A 202 7.43 -7.13 1.60
CA ALA A 202 6.43 -6.13 1.97
C ALA A 202 6.95 -5.15 3.05
N LEU A 203 7.72 -5.64 4.04
CA LEU A 203 8.33 -4.79 5.06
C LEU A 203 9.44 -3.90 4.50
N LYS A 204 10.22 -4.39 3.52
CA LYS A 204 11.23 -3.57 2.82
C LYS A 204 10.58 -2.40 2.06
N ALA A 205 9.48 -2.65 1.34
CA ALA A 205 8.74 -1.58 0.67
C ALA A 205 8.20 -0.54 1.67
N LYS A 206 7.70 -0.98 2.84
CA LYS A 206 7.30 -0.07 3.92
C LYS A 206 8.47 0.73 4.50
N LEU A 207 9.62 0.08 4.67
CA LEU A 207 10.84 0.73 5.18
C LEU A 207 11.33 1.83 4.23
N GLU A 208 11.29 1.58 2.93
CA GLU A 208 11.62 2.58 1.92
C GLU A 208 10.64 3.76 1.99
N ALA A 209 9.34 3.48 2.01
CA ALA A 209 8.31 4.51 2.14
C ALA A 209 8.49 5.39 3.40
N TYR A 210 8.72 4.78 4.57
CA TYR A 210 8.98 5.54 5.80
C TYR A 210 10.29 6.33 5.75
N THR A 211 11.30 5.84 5.03
CA THR A 211 12.57 6.56 4.87
C THR A 211 12.37 7.81 4.02
N THR A 212 11.62 7.71 2.91
CA THR A 212 11.24 8.85 2.09
C THR A 212 10.37 9.85 2.86
N GLU A 213 9.40 9.36 3.64
CA GLU A 213 8.55 10.17 4.52
C GLU A 213 9.40 10.96 5.54
N LEU A 214 10.33 10.29 6.23
CA LEU A 214 11.21 10.92 7.21
C LEU A 214 12.07 12.03 6.60
N ASP A 215 12.60 11.82 5.39
CA ASP A 215 13.39 12.83 4.69
C ASP A 215 12.53 14.03 4.27
N GLN A 216 11.29 13.80 3.86
CA GLN A 216 10.34 14.87 3.57
C GLN A 216 9.96 15.66 4.82
N GLU A 217 9.64 14.98 5.94
CA GLU A 217 9.32 15.64 7.21
C GLU A 217 10.46 16.55 7.71
N LYS A 218 11.72 16.11 7.53
CA LYS A 218 12.90 16.92 7.86
C LYS A 218 13.03 18.14 6.95
N LYS A 219 12.82 17.98 5.64
CA LYS A 219 12.84 19.10 4.67
C LYS A 219 11.73 20.11 4.97
N ASP A 220 10.52 19.61 5.24
CA ASP A 220 9.35 20.41 5.59
C ASP A 220 9.64 21.24 6.86
N LYS A 221 10.22 20.62 7.89
CA LYS A 221 10.67 21.35 9.09
C LYS A 221 11.70 22.43 8.78
N GLN A 222 12.74 22.11 8.00
CA GLN A 222 13.78 23.07 7.64
C GLN A 222 13.24 24.25 6.83
N ALA A 223 12.33 23.99 5.90
CA ALA A 223 11.64 25.01 5.11
C ALA A 223 10.82 25.95 6.02
N LEU A 224 10.09 25.42 7.01
CA LEU A 224 9.32 26.23 7.95
C LEU A 224 10.22 27.18 8.74
N LEU A 225 11.33 26.66 9.27
CA LEU A 225 12.30 27.48 10.02
C LEU A 225 12.94 28.56 9.16
N ALA A 226 13.26 28.24 7.90
CA ALA A 226 13.83 29.20 6.96
C ALA A 226 12.84 30.34 6.62
N ILE A 227 11.59 30.00 6.33
CA ILE A 227 10.59 30.97 5.86
C ILE A 227 10.05 31.84 6.99
N THR A 228 10.02 31.29 8.21
CA THR A 228 9.67 32.03 9.42
C THR A 228 10.86 32.75 10.05
N GLN A 229 12.09 32.42 9.64
CA GLN A 229 13.32 32.90 10.25
C GLN A 229 13.35 32.68 11.77
N ASN A 230 12.73 31.60 12.25
CA ASN A 230 12.49 31.31 13.67
C ASN A 230 11.70 32.40 14.43
N SER A 231 10.91 33.22 13.72
CA SER A 231 10.12 34.31 14.31
C SER A 231 8.64 33.97 14.35
N GLU A 232 8.08 33.95 15.57
CA GLU A 232 6.63 33.78 15.80
C GLU A 232 5.82 34.86 15.08
N SER A 233 6.30 36.11 15.06
CA SER A 233 5.61 37.22 14.39
C SER A 233 5.50 36.99 12.87
N ILE A 234 6.60 36.55 12.23
CA ILE A 234 6.60 36.24 10.79
C ILE A 234 5.68 35.05 10.51
N TYR A 235 5.70 34.03 11.37
CA TYR A 235 4.81 32.88 11.26
C TYR A 235 3.34 33.29 11.32
N GLN A 236 2.93 34.05 12.33
CA GLN A 236 1.55 34.51 12.48
C GLN A 236 1.09 35.40 11.33
N GLN A 237 1.97 36.29 10.84
CA GLN A 237 1.69 37.12 9.67
C GLN A 237 1.39 36.27 8.43
N ARG A 238 2.23 35.26 8.15
CA ARG A 238 2.06 34.39 6.98
C ARG A 238 0.85 33.48 7.11
N LEU A 239 0.62 32.91 8.28
CA LEU A 239 -0.56 32.09 8.56
C LEU A 239 -1.85 32.90 8.39
N ALA A 240 -1.90 34.12 8.90
CA ALA A 240 -3.06 35.00 8.74
C ALA A 240 -3.32 35.35 7.27
N ALA A 241 -2.27 35.61 6.48
CA ALA A 241 -2.38 35.86 5.05
C ALA A 241 -2.94 34.63 4.30
N ALA A 242 -2.36 33.44 4.51
CA ALA A 242 -2.80 32.20 3.88
C ALA A 242 -4.26 31.86 4.22
N LEU A 243 -4.68 32.06 5.47
CA LEU A 243 -6.07 31.84 5.89
C LEU A 243 -7.04 32.86 5.29
N ALA A 244 -6.63 34.11 5.15
CA ALA A 244 -7.45 35.15 4.52
C ALA A 244 -7.65 34.86 3.04
N GLU A 245 -6.58 34.50 2.34
CA GLU A 245 -6.58 34.09 0.95
C GLU A 245 -7.47 32.86 0.73
N GLN A 246 -7.25 31.79 1.50
CA GLN A 246 -8.06 30.58 1.39
C GLN A 246 -9.56 30.87 1.54
N ARG A 247 -9.95 31.70 2.52
CA ARG A 247 -11.37 32.08 2.72
C ARG A 247 -11.92 32.83 1.52
N ALA A 248 -11.15 33.75 0.96
CA ALA A 248 -11.55 34.51 -0.23
C ALA A 248 -11.75 33.59 -1.44
N ILE A 249 -10.82 32.67 -1.69
CA ILE A 249 -10.91 31.69 -2.79
C ILE A 249 -12.12 30.75 -2.59
N GLN A 250 -12.35 30.26 -1.37
CA GLN A 250 -13.52 29.45 -1.06
C GLN A 250 -14.83 30.19 -1.31
N GLN A 251 -14.91 31.46 -0.92
CA GLN A 251 -16.09 32.29 -1.16
C GLN A 251 -16.31 32.56 -2.65
N ILE A 252 -15.24 32.87 -3.41
CA ILE A 252 -15.32 33.01 -4.88
C ILE A 252 -15.89 31.75 -5.52
N GLY A 253 -15.39 30.59 -5.10
CA GLY A 253 -15.86 29.29 -5.54
C GLY A 253 -17.33 28.98 -5.21
N ALA A 254 -17.85 29.57 -4.14
CA ALA A 254 -19.25 29.47 -3.74
C ALA A 254 -20.15 30.56 -4.38
N GLY A 255 -19.61 31.34 -5.33
CA GLY A 255 -20.34 32.42 -6.01
C GLY A 255 -20.35 33.75 -5.25
N GLY A 256 -19.51 33.91 -4.24
CA GLY A 256 -19.34 35.15 -3.49
C GLY A 256 -18.47 36.20 -4.21
N GLY A 257 -18.49 37.43 -3.68
CA GLY A 257 -17.77 38.58 -4.23
C GLY A 257 -18.66 39.49 -5.07
N ASN A 258 -18.14 40.66 -5.41
CA ASN A 258 -18.79 41.59 -6.34
C ASN A 258 -18.35 41.21 -7.75
N VAL A 259 -19.27 40.63 -8.54
CA VAL A 259 -18.97 40.08 -9.86
C VAL A 259 -19.80 40.79 -10.93
N ILE A 260 -19.15 41.17 -12.03
CA ILE A 260 -19.80 41.74 -13.21
C ILE A 260 -19.54 40.84 -14.43
N SER A 261 -20.56 40.66 -15.27
CA SER A 261 -20.37 40.06 -16.60
C SER A 261 -19.78 41.10 -17.55
N VAL A 262 -18.75 40.70 -18.30
CA VAL A 262 -18.09 41.53 -19.30
C VAL A 262 -18.54 41.16 -20.71
N GLY A 263 -18.73 39.87 -20.98
CA GLY A 263 -19.17 39.36 -22.27
C GLY A 263 -18.36 38.14 -22.73
N GLN A 264 -18.54 37.76 -23.99
CA GLN A 264 -17.89 36.58 -24.58
C GLN A 264 -16.42 36.85 -24.89
N VAL A 265 -15.56 35.88 -24.60
CA VAL A 265 -14.12 35.87 -24.94
C VAL A 265 -13.73 34.59 -25.66
N LYS A 266 -12.66 34.66 -26.44
CA LYS A 266 -12.06 33.53 -27.16
C LYS A 266 -10.79 33.04 -26.48
N GLU A 267 -10.47 31.77 -26.69
CA GLU A 267 -9.18 31.19 -26.30
C GLU A 267 -8.02 32.08 -26.80
N GLY A 268 -7.14 32.48 -25.88
CA GLY A 268 -6.00 33.35 -26.14
C GLY A 268 -6.24 34.85 -25.95
N ASP A 269 -7.49 35.30 -25.81
CA ASP A 269 -7.81 36.70 -25.51
C ASP A 269 -7.22 37.12 -24.17
N VAL A 270 -6.69 38.35 -24.08
CA VAL A 270 -6.20 38.90 -22.81
C VAL A 270 -7.40 39.30 -21.96
N ILE A 271 -7.53 38.67 -20.80
CA ILE A 271 -8.70 38.84 -19.92
C ILE A 271 -8.39 39.57 -18.61
N ALA A 272 -7.11 39.58 -18.20
CA ALA A 272 -6.63 40.20 -16.98
C ALA A 272 -5.09 40.39 -17.04
N TYR A 273 -4.52 41.02 -16.01
CA TYR A 273 -3.07 41.12 -15.80
C TYR A 273 -2.69 40.69 -14.38
N VAL A 274 -1.69 39.82 -14.23
CA VAL A 274 -1.17 39.42 -12.91
C VAL A 274 -0.76 40.67 -12.12
N ILE A 275 -1.16 40.73 -10.85
CA ILE A 275 -0.77 41.82 -9.94
C ILE A 275 0.75 41.74 -9.74
N SER A 276 1.45 42.82 -10.07
CA SER A 276 2.89 42.92 -9.85
C SER A 276 3.19 43.27 -8.39
N GLY A 277 4.04 42.46 -7.76
CA GLY A 277 4.49 42.64 -6.39
C GLY A 277 3.48 42.14 -5.36
N ARG A 278 3.64 42.61 -4.12
CA ARG A 278 2.78 42.25 -3.00
C ARG A 278 1.41 42.91 -3.12
N SER A 279 0.36 42.17 -2.79
CA SER A 279 -1.01 42.69 -2.66
C SER A 279 -1.54 42.47 -1.25
N SER A 280 -2.78 42.90 -0.98
CA SER A 280 -3.43 42.66 0.33
C SER A 280 -3.70 41.18 0.62
N CYS A 281 -3.67 40.32 -0.41
CA CYS A 281 -4.04 38.91 -0.34
C CYS A 281 -2.96 37.97 -0.91
N SER A 282 -1.86 38.50 -1.44
CA SER A 282 -0.75 37.71 -1.98
C SER A 282 0.61 38.26 -1.53
N SER A 283 1.54 37.34 -1.28
CA SER A 283 2.92 37.67 -0.88
C SER A 283 3.85 38.06 -2.02
N GLY A 284 3.42 37.97 -3.29
CA GLY A 284 4.24 38.26 -4.46
C GLY A 284 3.48 38.17 -5.80
N THR A 285 4.22 38.33 -6.90
CA THR A 285 3.66 38.26 -8.25
C THR A 285 3.37 36.81 -8.65
N HIS A 286 2.11 36.40 -8.66
CA HIS A 286 1.68 35.15 -9.30
C HIS A 286 0.21 35.19 -9.70
N LEU A 287 -0.15 34.29 -10.61
CA LEU A 287 -1.51 33.90 -10.95
C LEU A 287 -1.85 32.61 -10.19
N HIS A 288 -2.90 32.63 -9.39
CA HIS A 288 -3.54 31.38 -8.92
C HIS A 288 -4.56 30.96 -9.97
N PHE A 289 -4.28 29.86 -10.67
CA PHE A 289 -5.15 29.32 -11.70
C PHE A 289 -5.93 28.10 -11.17
N GLU A 290 -7.25 28.17 -11.20
CA GLU A 290 -8.13 27.13 -10.69
C GLU A 290 -9.14 26.68 -11.75
N VAL A 291 -9.38 25.37 -11.80
CA VAL A 291 -10.38 24.75 -12.67
C VAL A 291 -11.47 24.13 -11.81
N ARG A 292 -12.73 24.42 -12.15
CA ARG A 292 -13.89 23.76 -11.56
C ARG A 292 -14.74 23.12 -12.64
N LYS A 293 -15.36 22.00 -12.29
CA LYS A 293 -16.39 21.35 -13.10
C LYS A 293 -17.61 21.09 -12.24
N ASP A 294 -18.76 21.62 -12.65
CA ASP A 294 -20.02 21.53 -11.90
C ASP A 294 -19.86 21.99 -10.43
N GLY A 295 -19.02 23.01 -10.21
CA GLY A 295 -18.67 23.55 -8.90
C GLY A 295 -17.58 22.80 -8.13
N GLY A 296 -17.21 21.58 -8.55
CA GLY A 296 -16.15 20.77 -7.94
C GLY A 296 -14.75 21.11 -8.43
N LEU A 297 -13.79 21.24 -7.50
CA LEU A 297 -12.38 21.50 -7.81
C LEU A 297 -11.76 20.37 -8.66
N GLN A 298 -10.99 20.77 -9.66
CA GLN A 298 -10.24 19.86 -10.52
C GLN A 298 -8.76 20.25 -10.49
N ASP A 299 -7.87 19.26 -10.67
CA ASP A 299 -6.43 19.51 -10.80
C ASP A 299 -6.12 20.16 -12.17
N PRO A 300 -5.67 21.42 -12.21
CA PRO A 300 -5.36 22.10 -13.48
C PRO A 300 -4.26 21.42 -14.30
N SER A 301 -3.38 20.62 -13.67
CA SER A 301 -2.31 19.90 -14.36
C SER A 301 -2.83 18.90 -15.40
N GLN A 302 -4.06 18.41 -15.21
CA GLN A 302 -4.72 17.48 -16.12
C GLN A 302 -5.32 18.17 -17.36
N PHE A 303 -5.42 19.50 -17.36
CA PHE A 303 -6.04 20.28 -18.43
C PHE A 303 -5.03 21.05 -19.27
N LEU A 304 -4.02 21.64 -18.62
CA LEU A 304 -2.98 22.39 -19.30
C LEU A 304 -2.09 21.47 -20.14
N SER A 305 -1.75 21.93 -21.34
CA SER A 305 -0.88 21.21 -22.28
C SER A 305 0.51 20.96 -21.70
N ASN A 306 1.09 19.81 -22.07
CA ASN A 306 2.45 19.47 -21.67
C ASN A 306 3.45 20.51 -22.21
N LYS A 307 4.27 21.07 -21.33
CA LYS A 307 5.21 22.14 -21.64
C LYS A 307 6.41 22.11 -20.69
N SER A 308 7.56 22.56 -21.16
CA SER A 308 8.71 22.81 -20.28
C SER A 308 8.43 24.02 -19.40
N VAL A 309 8.41 23.82 -18.09
CA VAL A 309 8.25 24.87 -17.07
C VAL A 309 9.37 24.78 -16.03
N THR A 310 9.64 25.87 -15.34
CA THR A 310 10.57 25.90 -14.21
C THR A 310 9.79 25.72 -12.90
N PHE A 311 10.24 24.81 -12.04
CA PHE A 311 9.62 24.57 -10.73
C PHE A 311 10.38 25.34 -9.65
N GLU A 312 9.68 26.28 -9.00
CA GLU A 312 10.15 27.07 -7.85
C GLU A 312 9.30 26.76 -6.60
N ASN A 313 8.69 25.58 -6.54
CA ASN A 313 7.73 25.15 -5.52
C ASN A 313 8.36 24.35 -4.36
N SER A 314 9.65 24.56 -4.08
CA SER A 314 10.33 23.88 -2.97
C SER A 314 9.60 24.14 -1.64
N PRO A 315 9.42 23.12 -0.78
CA PRO A 315 10.04 21.80 -0.80
C PRO A 315 9.25 20.71 -1.55
N ASP A 316 8.18 21.06 -2.25
CA ASP A 316 7.47 20.10 -3.10
C ASP A 316 8.28 19.76 -4.36
N GLY A 317 8.02 18.57 -4.91
CA GLY A 317 8.64 18.11 -6.15
C GLY A 317 7.97 18.67 -7.40
N SER A 318 8.63 18.48 -8.54
CA SER A 318 8.03 18.73 -9.86
C SER A 318 6.88 17.77 -10.14
N PHE A 319 5.89 18.21 -10.90
CA PHE A 319 4.79 17.38 -11.41
C PHE A 319 4.66 17.52 -12.94
N SER A 320 3.81 16.71 -13.57
CA SER A 320 3.64 16.68 -15.02
C SER A 320 2.31 17.28 -15.45
N PHE A 321 2.30 17.87 -16.64
CA PHE A 321 1.10 18.40 -17.28
C PHE A 321 0.65 17.44 -18.39
N GLY A 322 -0.62 17.05 -18.38
CA GLY A 322 -1.14 15.97 -19.22
C GLY A 322 -2.26 16.36 -20.17
N GLY A 323 -2.68 17.62 -20.17
CA GLY A 323 -3.85 18.07 -20.91
C GLY A 323 -3.55 18.62 -22.30
N SER A 324 -4.45 19.45 -22.81
CA SER A 324 -4.41 20.01 -24.16
C SER A 324 -4.75 21.51 -24.23
N TRP A 325 -5.10 22.12 -23.10
CA TRP A 325 -5.47 23.53 -23.05
C TRP A 325 -4.25 24.43 -23.18
N SER A 326 -4.47 25.59 -23.78
CA SER A 326 -3.51 26.68 -23.79
C SER A 326 -3.20 27.13 -22.36
N TRP A 327 -1.98 27.62 -22.16
CA TRP A 327 -1.57 28.15 -20.86
C TRP A 327 -2.14 29.57 -20.65
N PRO A 328 -2.53 29.92 -19.40
CA PRO A 328 -3.10 31.23 -19.11
C PRO A 328 -2.05 32.36 -19.09
N ILE A 329 -0.75 32.02 -19.08
CA ILE A 329 0.37 32.96 -19.09
C ILE A 329 1.40 32.56 -20.15
N SER A 330 2.28 33.51 -20.51
CA SER A 330 3.29 33.33 -21.57
C SER A 330 4.62 32.79 -21.04
N ASP A 331 5.44 32.21 -21.90
CA ASP A 331 6.80 31.78 -21.52
C ASP A 331 7.73 32.95 -21.18
N PRO A 332 8.74 32.72 -20.33
CA PRO A 332 8.96 31.51 -19.53
C PRO A 332 7.97 31.40 -18.36
N ILE A 333 7.57 30.17 -18.03
CA ILE A 333 6.60 29.89 -16.96
C ILE A 333 7.32 29.27 -15.76
N TYR A 334 7.05 29.83 -14.58
CA TYR A 334 7.54 29.37 -13.30
C TYR A 334 6.35 28.91 -12.44
N ILE A 335 6.47 27.75 -11.81
CA ILE A 335 5.46 27.18 -10.91
C ILE A 335 5.91 27.39 -9.47
N GLU A 336 5.18 28.20 -8.71
CA GLU A 336 5.45 28.45 -7.29
C GLU A 336 4.73 27.44 -6.39
N GLN A 337 3.60 26.90 -6.85
CA GLN A 337 2.82 25.93 -6.08
C GLN A 337 1.89 25.08 -6.94
N GLY A 338 1.76 23.80 -6.61
CA GLY A 338 0.85 22.87 -7.30
C GLY A 338 -0.53 22.76 -6.67
N TYR A 339 -1.39 21.94 -7.28
CA TYR A 339 -2.69 21.58 -6.75
C TYR A 339 -2.58 20.48 -5.67
N GLY A 340 -3.48 20.48 -4.69
CA GLY A 340 -3.61 19.39 -3.72
C GLY A 340 -2.84 19.62 -2.41
N MET A 341 -2.36 18.53 -1.80
CA MET A 341 -1.67 18.57 -0.51
C MET A 341 -0.19 19.00 -0.65
N THR A 342 0.01 20.25 -1.06
CA THR A 342 1.32 20.92 -1.11
C THR A 342 1.94 21.03 0.28
N TYR A 343 3.20 21.41 0.36
CA TYR A 343 3.92 21.66 1.61
C TYR A 343 3.12 22.55 2.56
N TRP A 344 2.64 23.69 2.08
CA TRP A 344 1.83 24.64 2.85
C TRP A 344 0.52 24.03 3.36
N ALA A 345 -0.12 23.17 2.55
CA ALA A 345 -1.30 22.43 2.95
C ALA A 345 -0.99 21.40 4.05
N ARG A 346 0.09 20.62 3.89
CA ARG A 346 0.52 19.59 4.85
C ARG A 346 0.86 20.15 6.22
N ILE A 347 1.42 21.37 6.28
CA ILE A 347 1.72 22.06 7.54
C ILE A 347 0.52 22.85 8.09
N GLY A 348 -0.66 22.76 7.46
CA GLY A 348 -1.92 23.26 8.00
C GLY A 348 -2.23 24.74 7.76
N TRP A 349 -1.53 25.40 6.83
CA TRP A 349 -1.72 26.84 6.56
C TRP A 349 -3.05 27.14 5.87
N TYR A 350 -3.57 26.19 5.09
CA TYR A 350 -4.92 26.25 4.52
C TYR A 350 -5.96 25.58 5.43
N GLY A 351 -5.85 25.76 6.74
CA GLY A 351 -6.80 25.16 7.69
C GLY A 351 -6.89 23.62 7.62
N GLY A 352 -5.88 22.95 7.03
CA GLY A 352 -5.85 21.50 6.78
C GLY A 352 -6.45 21.06 5.44
N GLY A 353 -6.92 21.99 4.60
CA GLY A 353 -7.41 21.70 3.24
C GLY A 353 -6.30 21.76 2.17
N PRO A 354 -6.56 21.27 0.95
CA PRO A 354 -5.61 21.31 -0.15
C PRO A 354 -5.49 22.73 -0.74
N HIS A 355 -4.39 22.98 -1.43
CA HIS A 355 -4.28 24.08 -2.38
C HIS A 355 -5.19 23.80 -3.59
N THR A 356 -5.97 24.79 -4.02
CA THR A 356 -7.10 24.58 -4.93
C THR A 356 -6.76 24.82 -6.40
N GLY A 357 -5.57 25.33 -6.71
CA GLY A 357 -5.12 25.65 -8.05
C GLY A 357 -3.63 25.41 -8.26
N VAL A 358 -3.10 25.98 -9.33
CA VAL A 358 -1.66 26.05 -9.60
C VAL A 358 -1.24 27.51 -9.60
N ASP A 359 -0.24 27.83 -8.78
CA ASP A 359 0.34 29.17 -8.72
C ASP A 359 1.50 29.25 -9.69
N MET A 360 1.42 30.24 -10.58
CA MET A 360 2.36 30.40 -11.66
C MET A 360 2.61 31.86 -12.00
N TYR A 361 3.81 32.17 -12.49
CA TYR A 361 4.12 33.50 -13.00
C TYR A 361 4.98 33.42 -14.25
N SER A 362 5.05 34.54 -14.96
CA SER A 362 5.94 34.74 -16.09
C SER A 362 6.80 35.97 -15.88
N SER A 363 8.09 35.86 -16.15
CA SER A 363 9.02 36.98 -16.06
C SER A 363 8.99 37.88 -17.30
N SER A 364 8.34 37.45 -18.38
CA SER A 364 8.27 38.22 -19.64
C SER A 364 6.98 39.01 -19.80
N SER A 365 5.89 38.59 -19.15
CA SER A 365 4.57 39.19 -19.32
C SER A 365 3.67 38.99 -18.11
N LEU A 366 2.92 40.04 -17.76
CA LEU A 366 1.85 39.94 -16.77
C LEU A 366 0.49 39.58 -17.40
N ALA A 367 0.39 39.50 -18.74
CA ALA A 367 -0.88 39.27 -19.41
C ALA A 367 -1.43 37.87 -19.10
N VAL A 368 -2.68 37.82 -18.65
CA VAL A 368 -3.45 36.59 -18.42
C VAL A 368 -4.41 36.40 -19.58
N ARG A 369 -4.44 35.19 -20.13
CA ARG A 369 -5.25 34.83 -21.29
C ARG A 369 -6.30 33.79 -20.96
N ALA A 370 -7.45 33.88 -21.63
CA ALA A 370 -8.47 32.85 -21.57
C ALA A 370 -7.90 31.53 -22.11
N VAL A 371 -8.05 30.43 -21.37
CA VAL A 371 -7.55 29.11 -21.79
C VAL A 371 -8.52 28.41 -22.74
N LYS A 372 -9.78 28.89 -22.75
CA LYS A 372 -10.89 28.42 -23.58
C LYS A 372 -11.89 29.56 -23.80
N ASP A 373 -12.69 29.42 -24.86
CA ASP A 373 -13.85 30.26 -25.14
C ASP A 373 -14.87 30.22 -23.97
N GLY A 374 -15.52 31.34 -23.68
CA GLY A 374 -16.58 31.39 -22.67
C GLY A 374 -17.07 32.79 -22.36
N GLU A 375 -17.93 32.90 -21.35
CA GLU A 375 -18.37 34.18 -20.80
C GLU A 375 -17.40 34.66 -19.71
N LEU A 376 -16.80 35.84 -19.91
CA LEU A 376 -15.90 36.48 -18.96
C LEU A 376 -16.68 37.25 -17.91
N PHE A 377 -16.32 36.99 -16.67
CA PHE A 377 -16.70 37.73 -15.48
C PHE A 377 -15.46 38.31 -14.82
N ARG A 378 -15.64 39.47 -14.20
CA ARG A 378 -14.60 40.13 -13.39
C ARG A 378 -15.14 40.37 -12.01
N GLY A 379 -14.32 40.19 -11.00
CA GLY A 379 -14.78 40.37 -9.65
C GLY A 379 -13.71 40.73 -8.64
N SER A 380 -14.20 41.11 -7.47
CA SER A 380 -13.40 41.38 -6.30
C SER A 380 -14.09 40.83 -5.05
N ILE A 381 -13.30 40.40 -4.08
CA ILE A 381 -13.79 40.02 -2.77
C ILE A 381 -12.85 40.53 -1.69
N ALA A 382 -13.37 40.84 -0.51
CA ALA A 382 -12.53 41.25 0.62
C ALA A 382 -11.53 40.14 0.96
N CYS A 383 -10.25 40.50 1.06
CA CYS A 383 -9.21 39.59 1.50
C CYS A 383 -8.10 40.35 2.23
N GLY A 384 -7.74 39.84 3.40
CA GLY A 384 -6.78 40.51 4.29
C GLY A 384 -7.26 41.93 4.63
N GLY A 385 -6.41 42.91 4.34
CA GLY A 385 -6.72 44.34 4.49
C GLY A 385 -7.24 45.04 3.24
N GLY A 386 -7.55 44.30 2.16
CA GLY A 386 -7.94 44.87 0.88
C GLY A 386 -8.86 43.94 0.08
N SER A 387 -8.55 43.71 -1.18
CA SER A 387 -9.38 42.87 -2.05
C SER A 387 -8.54 41.87 -2.86
N LEU A 388 -9.05 40.65 -2.98
CA LEU A 388 -8.61 39.68 -3.96
C LEU A 388 -9.37 39.95 -5.26
N LEU A 389 -8.64 40.30 -6.31
CA LEU A 389 -9.18 40.54 -7.64
C LEU A 389 -9.05 39.27 -8.48
N PHE A 390 -10.05 39.01 -9.31
CA PHE A 390 -10.07 37.83 -10.16
C PHE A 390 -10.84 38.06 -11.46
N ALA A 391 -10.47 37.27 -12.46
CA ALA A 391 -11.33 36.98 -13.60
C ALA A 391 -11.86 35.54 -13.49
N ARG A 392 -13.06 35.30 -14.01
CA ARG A 392 -13.64 33.96 -14.17
C ARG A 392 -14.14 33.83 -15.59
N VAL A 393 -13.86 32.72 -16.25
CA VAL A 393 -14.44 32.38 -17.55
C VAL A 393 -15.32 31.16 -17.35
N ASP A 394 -16.61 31.30 -17.65
CA ASP A 394 -17.57 30.21 -17.65
C ASP A 394 -17.59 29.60 -19.08
N GLN A 395 -17.13 28.36 -19.21
CA GLN A 395 -17.09 27.64 -20.48
C GLN A 395 -18.36 26.82 -20.72
N SER A 396 -18.48 26.25 -21.93
CA SER A 396 -19.45 25.18 -22.17
C SER A 396 -19.15 23.96 -21.28
N ASP A 397 -20.16 23.11 -21.05
CA ASP A 397 -20.05 21.82 -20.34
C ASP A 397 -19.81 21.91 -18.81
N GLY A 398 -20.21 23.03 -18.18
CA GLY A 398 -20.19 23.19 -16.73
C GLY A 398 -18.80 23.45 -16.14
N ILE A 399 -17.80 23.73 -17.00
CA ILE A 399 -16.45 24.07 -16.59
C ILE A 399 -16.34 25.58 -16.34
N GLN A 400 -15.64 25.93 -15.26
CA GLN A 400 -15.28 27.30 -14.95
C GLN A 400 -13.78 27.37 -14.67
N THR A 401 -13.12 28.39 -15.20
CA THR A 401 -11.72 28.68 -14.88
C THR A 401 -11.61 30.01 -14.16
N PHE A 402 -10.89 30.01 -13.05
CA PHE A 402 -10.65 31.20 -12.23
C PHE A 402 -9.19 31.62 -12.34
N TYR A 403 -9.00 32.92 -12.43
CA TYR A 403 -7.72 33.61 -12.60
C TYR A 403 -7.58 34.63 -11.47
N LEU A 404 -7.01 34.21 -10.35
CA LEU A 404 -6.96 35.02 -9.14
C LEU A 404 -5.60 35.69 -8.99
N HIS A 405 -5.53 36.74 -8.16
CA HIS A 405 -4.39 37.68 -8.09
C HIS A 405 -4.11 38.38 -9.42
N ALA A 406 -5.16 38.60 -10.20
CA ALA A 406 -5.09 39.29 -11.47
C ALA A 406 -6.00 40.53 -11.46
N LEU A 407 -5.47 41.66 -11.93
CA LEU A 407 -6.19 42.89 -12.26
C LEU A 407 -7.04 42.63 -13.50
N PRO A 408 -8.36 42.51 -13.36
CA PRO A 408 -9.21 42.05 -14.43
C PRO A 408 -9.51 43.17 -15.42
#